data_AF-A0A1B6FVR6-F1
#
_entry.id   AF-A0A1B6FVR6-F1
#
_cell.length_a   1.000
_cell.length_b   1.000
_cell.length_c   1.000
_cell.angle_alpha   90.00
_cell.angle_beta   90.00
_cell.angle_gamma   90.00
#
_symmetry.space_group_name_H-M   'P 1'
#
loop_
_entity.id
_entity.type
_entity.pdbx_description
1 polymer ?
#
loop_
_entity_poly.entity_id
_entity_poly.type
_entity_poly.pdbx_seq_one_letter_code
_entity_poly.pdbx_strand_id
1 'polypeptide(L)'
;KDYENLFPGLTEAFKTEQYLEPERRSQLPASAYVNIPANHERNAVEEMKTAEVSGRFHYRPPGVAPEDHLLTGAGDEQPSAHTSSSVPLAEDLVAFSYVAPPTQLPAAATATPAPVPPPVTSQDDDDIDLDLDNMNLDDIDTSDL
;
A
#
# COMPACT_ATOMS: atom_id res chain seq x y z
N LYS A 1 -31.05 7.83 8.33
CA LYS A 1 -31.12 9.30 8.13
C LYS A 1 -29.72 9.65 7.71
N ASP A 2 -29.51 9.74 6.41
CA ASP A 2 -28.19 9.58 5.84
C ASP A 2 -27.65 10.97 5.55
N TYR A 3 -26.56 11.32 6.21
CA TYR A 3 -25.99 12.66 6.26
C TYR A 3 -25.02 12.92 5.10
N GLU A 4 -25.34 12.42 3.90
CA GLU A 4 -24.45 12.48 2.72
C GLU A 4 -24.00 13.92 2.38
N ASN A 5 -24.78 14.94 2.78
CA ASN A 5 -24.45 16.35 2.58
C ASN A 5 -23.42 16.92 3.58
N LEU A 6 -23.15 16.24 4.69
CA LEU A 6 -22.22 16.73 5.72
C LEU A 6 -20.78 16.31 5.44
N PHE A 7 -20.59 15.21 4.70
CA PHE A 7 -19.27 14.65 4.42
C PHE A 7 -19.18 14.21 2.96
N PRO A 8 -19.05 15.16 2.01
CA PRO A 8 -18.89 14.82 0.61
C PRO A 8 -17.66 13.92 0.44
N GLY A 9 -17.83 12.81 -0.27
CA GLY A 9 -16.76 11.84 -0.54
C GLY A 9 -16.47 10.85 0.60
N LEU A 10 -17.17 10.90 1.74
CA LEU A 10 -16.94 9.94 2.84
C LEU A 10 -17.24 8.50 2.43
N THR A 11 -18.38 8.29 1.77
CA THR A 11 -18.78 6.97 1.25
C THR A 11 -17.75 6.45 0.24
N GLU A 12 -17.25 7.33 -0.62
CA GLU A 12 -16.21 7.02 -1.61
C GLU A 12 -14.87 6.68 -0.93
N ALA A 13 -14.53 7.36 0.17
CA ALA A 13 -13.34 7.09 0.96
C ALA A 13 -13.40 5.69 1.61
N PHE A 14 -14.52 5.31 2.24
CA PHE A 14 -14.69 3.97 2.81
C PHE A 14 -14.63 2.87 1.74
N LYS A 15 -15.26 3.11 0.58
CA LYS A 15 -15.16 2.20 -0.56
C LYS A 15 -13.71 2.02 -1.02
N THR A 16 -12.99 3.14 -1.17
CA THR A 16 -11.59 3.14 -1.63
C THR A 16 -10.68 2.45 -0.62
N GLU A 17 -10.90 2.66 0.67
CA GLU A 17 -10.16 1.98 1.73
C GLU A 17 -10.31 0.46 1.64
N GLN A 18 -11.53 -0.03 1.47
CA GLN A 18 -11.81 -1.46 1.33
C GLN A 18 -11.25 -2.02 0.01
N TYR A 19 -11.26 -1.23 -1.06
CA TYR A 19 -10.66 -1.63 -2.35
C TYR A 19 -9.14 -1.81 -2.26
N LEU A 20 -8.45 -0.93 -1.52
CA LEU A 20 -6.99 -0.97 -1.37
C LEU A 20 -6.49 -1.96 -0.31
N GLU A 21 -7.36 -2.46 0.56
CA GLU A 21 -6.99 -3.37 1.65
C GLU A 21 -6.18 -4.60 1.18
N PRO A 22 -6.57 -5.31 0.10
CA PRO A 22 -5.81 -6.46 -0.39
C PRO A 22 -4.41 -6.09 -0.88
N GLU A 23 -4.26 -4.94 -1.54
CA GLU A 23 -2.98 -4.44 -2.04
C GLU A 23 -2.05 -4.08 -0.87
N ARG A 24 -2.55 -3.33 0.12
CA ARG A 24 -1.77 -2.96 1.33
C ARG A 24 -1.30 -4.16 2.13
N ARG A 25 -2.07 -5.25 2.12
CA ARG A 25 -1.73 -6.47 2.85
C ARG A 25 -0.72 -7.34 2.09
N SER A 26 -0.57 -7.15 0.80
CA SER A 26 0.38 -7.90 -0.02
C SER A 26 1.81 -7.42 0.22
N GLN A 27 2.73 -8.35 0.49
CA GLN A 27 4.15 -8.05 0.60
C GLN A 27 4.82 -8.38 -0.73
N LEU A 28 5.31 -7.35 -1.42
CA LEU A 28 6.06 -7.50 -2.66
C LEU A 28 7.56 -7.63 -2.38
N PRO A 29 8.30 -8.41 -3.18
CA PRO A 29 9.75 -8.48 -3.06
C PRO A 29 10.40 -7.12 -3.41
N ALA A 30 11.56 -6.84 -2.82
CA ALA A 30 12.28 -5.58 -3.01
C ALA A 30 12.52 -5.22 -4.49
N SER A 31 12.81 -6.22 -5.33
CA SER A 31 13.04 -6.04 -6.77
C SER A 31 11.82 -5.54 -7.54
N ALA A 32 10.60 -5.73 -7.03
CA ALA A 32 9.37 -5.29 -7.69
C ALA A 32 9.09 -3.79 -7.51
N TYR A 33 9.61 -3.16 -6.44
CA TYR A 33 9.28 -1.75 -6.10
C TYR A 33 9.77 -0.73 -7.13
N VAL A 34 10.78 -1.07 -7.92
CA VAL A 34 11.31 -0.17 -8.97
C VAL A 34 10.23 0.17 -10.01
N ASN A 35 9.25 -0.72 -10.23
CA ASN A 35 8.20 -0.54 -11.22
C ASN A 35 6.85 -0.08 -10.62
N ILE A 36 6.77 0.12 -9.30
CA ILE A 36 5.52 0.52 -8.65
C ILE A 36 5.40 2.03 -8.71
N PRO A 37 4.31 2.59 -9.26
CA PRO A 37 4.10 4.03 -9.30
C PRO A 37 3.98 4.61 -7.90
N ALA A 38 4.46 5.84 -7.71
CA ALA A 38 4.39 6.50 -6.42
C ALA A 38 2.93 6.89 -6.10
N ASN A 39 2.57 6.94 -4.81
CA ASN A 39 1.19 7.21 -4.38
C ASN A 39 0.59 8.51 -4.94
N HIS A 40 1.42 9.54 -5.15
CA HIS A 40 0.96 10.83 -5.67
C HIS A 40 0.64 10.81 -7.18
N GLU A 41 1.09 9.78 -7.90
CA GLU A 41 0.81 9.58 -9.33
C GLU A 41 -0.46 8.73 -9.53
N ARG A 42 -1.03 8.20 -8.45
CA ARG A 42 -2.19 7.31 -8.45
C ARG A 42 -3.48 8.05 -8.10
N ASN A 43 -4.61 7.52 -8.59
CA ASN A 43 -5.95 8.02 -8.25
C ASN A 43 -6.82 6.88 -7.72
N ALA A 44 -6.65 6.57 -6.44
CA ALA A 44 -7.29 5.41 -5.80
C ALA A 44 -8.83 5.42 -5.90
N VAL A 45 -9.47 6.59 -5.86
CA VAL A 45 -10.94 6.71 -5.97
C VAL A 45 -11.41 6.32 -7.37
N GLU A 46 -10.67 6.70 -8.42
CA GLU A 46 -10.99 6.37 -9.81
C GLU A 46 -10.70 4.89 -10.12
N GLU A 47 -9.60 4.35 -9.59
CA GLU A 47 -9.30 2.90 -9.63
C GLU A 47 -10.42 2.08 -8.98
N MET A 48 -10.91 2.50 -7.81
CA MET A 48 -12.04 1.86 -7.14
C MET A 48 -13.33 1.95 -7.97
N LYS A 49 -13.67 3.14 -8.51
CA LYS A 49 -14.87 3.33 -9.34
C LYS A 49 -14.84 2.47 -10.61
N THR A 50 -13.70 2.39 -11.29
CA THR A 50 -13.53 1.52 -12.46
C THR A 50 -13.63 0.04 -12.10
N ALA A 51 -13.14 -0.36 -10.92
CA ALA A 51 -13.32 -1.71 -10.40
C ALA A 51 -14.78 -2.03 -10.04
N GLU A 52 -15.53 -1.07 -9.50
CA GLU A 52 -16.97 -1.23 -9.20
C GLU A 52 -17.79 -1.39 -10.49
N VAL A 53 -17.56 -0.53 -11.48
CA VAL A 53 -18.23 -0.60 -12.79
C VAL A 53 -17.90 -1.90 -13.55
N SER A 54 -16.67 -2.40 -13.42
CA SER A 54 -16.26 -3.68 -14.02
C SER A 54 -16.69 -4.90 -13.20
N GLY A 55 -17.36 -4.72 -12.05
CA GLY A 55 -17.77 -5.82 -11.16
C GLY A 55 -16.63 -6.52 -10.44
N ARG A 56 -15.41 -5.95 -10.47
CA ARG A 56 -14.22 -6.49 -9.78
C ARG A 56 -14.18 -6.12 -8.30
N PHE A 57 -14.91 -5.09 -7.90
CA PHE A 57 -15.01 -4.62 -6.52
C PHE A 57 -16.47 -4.45 -6.11
N HIS A 58 -16.79 -4.92 -4.89
CA HIS A 58 -18.09 -4.71 -4.26
C HIS A 58 -17.86 -4.21 -2.83
N TYR A 59 -18.40 -3.02 -2.54
CA TYR A 59 -18.33 -2.44 -1.20
C TYR A 59 -19.13 -3.25 -0.18
N ARG A 60 -18.60 -3.39 1.03
CA ARG A 60 -19.31 -4.00 2.15
C ARG A 60 -19.34 -3.02 3.33
N PRO A 61 -20.49 -2.40 3.67
CA PRO A 61 -20.55 -1.52 4.81
C PRO A 61 -20.16 -2.27 6.10
N PRO A 62 -19.41 -1.64 7.00
CA PRO A 62 -19.12 -2.23 8.29
C PRO A 62 -20.41 -2.44 9.09
N GLY A 63 -20.53 -3.61 9.73
CA GLY A 63 -21.65 -3.92 10.65
C GLY A 63 -22.86 -4.64 10.04
N VAL A 64 -22.88 -4.93 8.74
CA VAL A 64 -23.88 -5.81 8.10
C VAL A 64 -23.32 -7.22 7.88
N ALA A 65 -24.12 -8.24 8.20
CA ALA A 65 -23.75 -9.64 8.01
C ALA A 65 -23.49 -9.94 6.52
N PRO A 66 -22.55 -10.86 6.20
CA PRO A 66 -22.11 -11.10 4.83
C PRO A 66 -23.19 -11.72 3.93
N GLU A 67 -24.31 -12.19 4.50
CA GLU A 67 -25.38 -12.93 3.82
C GLU A 67 -26.35 -12.03 3.02
N ASP A 68 -26.49 -10.75 3.39
CA ASP A 68 -27.55 -9.86 2.85
C ASP A 68 -27.08 -8.98 1.68
N HIS A 69 -25.84 -9.15 1.21
CA HIS A 69 -25.20 -8.16 0.34
C HIS A 69 -25.47 -8.29 -1.16
N LEU A 70 -25.95 -9.44 -1.63
CA LEU A 70 -26.08 -9.72 -3.06
C LEU A 70 -27.29 -9.03 -3.73
N LEU A 71 -28.08 -8.22 -3.00
CA LEU A 71 -29.35 -7.71 -3.49
C LEU A 71 -29.44 -6.18 -3.66
N THR A 72 -28.44 -5.41 -3.25
CA THR A 72 -28.51 -3.93 -3.32
C THR A 72 -27.92 -3.34 -4.60
N GLY A 73 -28.18 -4.02 -5.72
CA GLY A 73 -27.84 -3.58 -7.07
C GLY A 73 -29.00 -3.84 -8.03
N ALA A 74 -30.19 -3.31 -7.73
CA ALA A 74 -31.31 -3.32 -8.65
C ALA A 74 -31.03 -2.35 -9.82
N GLY A 75 -30.46 -2.92 -10.88
CA GLY A 75 -30.30 -2.32 -12.21
C GLY A 75 -30.18 -3.45 -13.23
N ASP A 76 -31.32 -4.08 -13.50
CA ASP A 76 -31.72 -4.93 -14.64
C ASP A 76 -30.80 -6.04 -15.24
N GLU A 77 -31.46 -7.21 -15.39
CA GLU A 77 -31.25 -8.33 -16.32
C GLU A 77 -30.13 -9.39 -16.10
N GLN A 78 -30.59 -10.52 -15.54
CA GLN A 78 -30.17 -11.92 -15.80
C GLN A 78 -30.31 -12.33 -17.29
N PRO A 79 -29.90 -13.53 -17.76
CA PRO A 79 -28.84 -14.46 -17.31
C PRO A 79 -27.92 -14.91 -18.49
N SER A 80 -26.70 -15.41 -18.25
CA SER A 80 -26.22 -16.62 -18.96
C SER A 80 -24.84 -17.14 -18.55
N ALA A 81 -24.83 -18.45 -18.36
CA ALA A 81 -23.79 -19.41 -18.70
C ALA A 81 -22.40 -19.24 -18.06
N HIS A 82 -22.18 -20.08 -17.04
CA HIS A 82 -20.99 -20.91 -16.89
C HIS A 82 -20.18 -21.07 -18.19
N THR A 83 -18.93 -20.64 -18.19
CA THR A 83 -17.85 -21.34 -18.89
C THR A 83 -16.56 -21.20 -18.10
N SER A 84 -16.17 -22.27 -17.42
CA SER A 84 -14.76 -22.56 -17.16
C SER A 84 -14.01 -22.46 -18.49
N SER A 85 -13.15 -21.46 -18.67
CA SER A 85 -12.21 -21.47 -19.78
C SER A 85 -10.86 -21.90 -19.25
N SER A 86 -10.57 -23.18 -19.46
CA SER A 86 -9.28 -23.78 -19.26
C SER A 86 -8.36 -23.48 -20.44
N VAL A 87 -7.08 -23.17 -20.15
CA VAL A 87 -5.85 -23.31 -20.97
C VAL A 87 -5.75 -22.49 -22.29
N PRO A 88 -4.55 -22.19 -22.85
CA PRO A 88 -3.26 -22.88 -22.65
C PRO A 88 -2.00 -22.04 -22.37
N LEU A 89 -1.04 -22.77 -21.80
CA LEU A 89 0.40 -22.63 -21.94
C LEU A 89 0.82 -22.14 -23.34
N ALA A 90 1.52 -21.02 -23.40
CA ALA A 90 2.37 -20.65 -24.53
C ALA A 90 3.78 -20.40 -23.98
N GLU A 91 4.62 -21.43 -24.14
CA GLU A 91 6.06 -21.33 -24.09
C GLU A 91 6.55 -20.39 -25.20
N ASP A 92 7.74 -19.82 -24.97
CA ASP A 92 8.67 -19.22 -25.93
C ASP A 92 8.93 -17.72 -25.75
N LEU A 93 9.80 -17.41 -24.80
CA LEU A 93 10.84 -16.41 -25.01
C LEU A 93 12.18 -16.98 -24.54
N VAL A 94 12.87 -17.59 -25.50
CA VAL A 94 14.32 -17.49 -25.72
C VAL A 94 15.25 -17.56 -24.50
N ALA A 95 15.95 -18.70 -24.45
CA ALA A 95 17.15 -18.96 -23.67
C ALA A 95 18.16 -17.80 -23.71
N PHE A 96 18.22 -17.02 -22.64
CA PHE A 96 19.42 -16.25 -22.33
C PHE A 96 20.40 -17.19 -21.62
N SER A 97 21.42 -17.62 -22.35
CA SER A 97 22.58 -18.33 -21.80
C SER A 97 23.23 -17.46 -20.73
N TYR A 98 23.07 -17.84 -19.47
CA TYR A 98 23.82 -17.24 -18.38
C TYR A 98 25.27 -17.72 -18.49
N VAL A 99 26.13 -16.93 -19.14
CA VAL A 99 27.57 -17.07 -18.96
C VAL A 99 27.86 -16.58 -17.56
N ALA A 100 28.17 -17.52 -16.65
CA ALA A 100 28.63 -17.19 -15.32
C ALA A 100 29.95 -16.40 -15.42
N PRO A 101 30.05 -15.18 -14.88
CA PRO A 101 31.34 -14.53 -14.73
C PRO A 101 32.15 -15.30 -13.67
N PRO A 102 33.43 -15.64 -13.91
CA PRO A 102 34.29 -16.16 -12.86
C PRO A 102 34.69 -14.99 -11.94
N THR A 103 33.86 -14.66 -10.96
CA THR A 103 34.27 -13.71 -9.91
C THR A 103 35.09 -14.46 -8.88
N GLN A 104 36.38 -14.56 -9.20
CA GLN A 104 37.48 -14.88 -8.32
C GLN A 104 37.33 -14.08 -7.01
N LEU A 105 37.32 -14.76 -5.86
CA LEU A 105 37.50 -14.12 -4.56
C LEU A 105 38.95 -13.60 -4.49
N PRO A 106 39.21 -12.29 -4.39
CA PRO A 106 40.51 -11.84 -3.96
C PRO A 106 40.62 -12.08 -2.45
N ALA A 107 41.60 -12.90 -2.10
CA ALA A 107 42.13 -13.00 -0.76
C ALA A 107 42.52 -11.60 -0.23
N ALA A 108 42.32 -11.43 1.08
CA ALA A 108 42.60 -10.21 1.83
C ALA A 108 43.98 -9.59 1.50
N ALA A 109 43.97 -8.30 1.19
CA ALA A 109 45.11 -7.40 1.40
C ALA A 109 44.62 -5.96 1.57
N THR A 110 44.68 -5.51 2.82
CA THR A 110 44.93 -4.13 3.28
C THR A 110 43.89 -3.03 2.97
N ALA A 111 43.25 -2.59 4.05
CA ALA A 111 42.33 -1.47 4.13
C ALA A 111 42.88 -0.17 3.52
N THR A 112 42.07 0.45 2.67
CA THR A 112 42.11 1.89 2.39
C THR A 112 40.78 2.45 2.90
N PRO A 113 40.74 3.45 3.80
CA PRO A 113 39.48 3.96 4.30
C PRO A 113 38.78 4.78 3.20
N ALA A 114 37.58 4.36 2.82
CA ALA A 114 36.66 5.19 2.05
C ALA A 114 36.30 6.44 2.88
N PRO A 115 36.05 7.61 2.26
CA PRO A 115 35.54 8.75 2.99
C PRO A 115 34.13 8.41 3.47
N VAL A 116 33.99 8.32 4.78
CA VAL A 116 32.72 8.20 5.49
C VAL A 116 31.86 9.39 5.05
N PRO A 117 30.58 9.21 4.66
CA PRO A 117 29.67 10.36 4.59
C PRO A 117 29.72 11.09 5.95
N PRO A 118 29.62 12.43 6.00
CA PRO A 118 29.62 13.12 7.27
C PRO A 118 28.54 12.48 8.15
N PRO A 119 28.82 12.17 9.43
CA PRO A 119 27.76 11.79 10.34
C PRO A 119 26.70 12.88 10.24
N VAL A 120 25.45 12.49 9.97
CA VAL A 120 24.33 13.36 10.30
C VAL A 120 24.54 13.69 11.76
N THR A 121 24.87 14.94 12.04
CA THR A 121 25.01 15.39 13.41
C THR A 121 23.63 15.22 14.01
N SER A 122 23.52 14.38 15.04
CA SER A 122 22.38 14.29 15.95
C SER A 122 22.14 15.61 16.71
N GLN A 123 22.59 16.74 16.18
CA GLN A 123 22.39 18.06 16.78
C GLN A 123 20.91 18.35 16.95
N ASP A 124 20.07 17.93 16.00
CA ASP A 124 18.63 18.07 16.13
C ASP A 124 18.06 17.17 17.26
N ASP A 125 18.66 16.01 17.54
CA ASP A 125 18.22 15.14 18.66
C ASP A 125 18.74 15.68 20.01
N ASP A 126 19.99 16.17 20.05
CA ASP A 126 20.64 16.73 21.24
C ASP A 126 19.99 18.06 21.69
N ASP A 127 19.51 18.87 20.73
CA ASP A 127 18.78 20.11 21.00
C ASP A 127 17.37 19.83 21.55
N ILE A 128 16.69 18.79 21.03
CA ILE A 128 15.35 18.37 21.49
C ILE A 128 15.41 17.85 22.93
N ASP A 129 16.44 17.08 23.29
CA ASP A 129 16.65 16.58 24.65
C ASP A 129 16.90 17.73 25.65
N LEU A 130 17.65 18.76 25.26
CA LEU A 130 17.90 19.94 26.08
C LEU A 130 16.63 20.78 26.32
N ASP A 131 15.79 20.92 25.28
CA ASP A 131 14.52 21.63 25.35
C ASP A 131 13.51 20.91 26.25
N LEU A 132 13.49 19.57 26.21
CA LEU A 132 12.66 18.70 27.05
C LEU A 132 13.02 18.80 28.53
N ASP A 133 14.31 18.80 28.87
CA ASP A 133 14.79 18.94 30.26
C ASP A 133 14.49 20.33 30.85
N ASN A 134 14.38 21.35 30.00
CA ASN A 134 14.04 22.72 30.40
C ASN A 134 12.52 22.96 30.49
N MET A 135 11.68 22.02 30.02
CA MET A 135 10.24 22.08 30.23
C MET A 135 9.89 21.61 31.65
N ASN A 136 9.18 22.46 32.41
CA ASN A 136 8.74 22.17 33.78
C ASN A 136 7.55 21.18 33.77
N LEU A 137 7.79 19.92 33.41
CA LEU A 137 6.77 18.86 33.27
C LEU A 137 5.99 18.57 34.56
N ASP A 138 6.51 19.01 35.71
CA ASP A 138 5.89 18.84 37.03
C ASP A 138 4.73 19.81 37.32
N ASP A 139 4.60 20.90 36.56
CA ASP A 139 3.53 21.92 36.72
C ASP A 139 2.31 21.68 35.80
N ILE A 140 2.28 20.56 35.07
CA ILE A 140 1.11 20.21 34.25
C ILE A 140 0.01 19.65 35.16
N ASP A 141 -0.98 20.50 35.46
CA ASP A 141 -2.19 20.10 36.19
C ASP A 141 -3.05 19.18 35.31
N THR A 142 -2.88 17.87 35.52
CA THR A 142 -3.66 16.82 34.86
C THR A 142 -4.98 16.50 35.58
N SER A 143 -5.35 17.28 36.60
CA SER A 143 -6.56 17.03 37.40
C SER A 143 -7.87 17.54 36.78
N ASP A 144 -7.79 18.26 35.66
CA ASP A 144 -8.96 18.72 34.87
C ASP A 144 -9.29 17.78 33.69
N LEU A 145 -9.15 16.46 33.90
CA LEU A 145 -9.56 15.41 32.95
C LEU A 145 -10.63 14.47 33.54
#